data_AF-A0A7R9W036-F1
#
_entry.id   AF-A0A7R9W036-F1
#
_cell.length_a   1.000
_cell.length_b   1.000
_cell.length_c   1.000
_cell.angle_alpha   90.00
_cell.angle_beta   90.00
_cell.angle_gamma   90.00
#
_symmetry.space_group_name_H-M   'P 1'
#
loop_
_entity.id
_entity.type
_entity.pdbx_description
1 polymer ?
#
loop_
_entity_poly.entity_id
_entity_poly.type
_entity_poly.pdbx_seq_one_letter_code
_entity_poly.pdbx_strand_id
1 'polypeptide(L)'
;FQPPLDVTNTVVRLFPHMVAARDHSSRVPMHVAVECEAPLDVFNCLMESDPRCAEARDSDGKTPLMLACKEMGSAMQSGFYDGKGKVRWLADVIKFLAKSSPNSILVEDDGGRTALEHALDSEAPRKTIKTLQRATRQAAREQGELERHEHLRKMKGHCHVRKGEDIRSLLPRESGLVMKSTSISRVVAEGA
;
A
#
# COMPACT_ATOMS: atom_id res chain seq x y z
N PHE A 1 20.76 -15.01 -12.99
CA PHE A 1 21.34 -15.88 -11.95
C PHE A 1 20.34 -15.93 -10.81
N GLN A 2 19.82 -17.11 -10.46
CA GLN A 2 18.84 -17.25 -9.36
C GLN A 2 19.58 -17.63 -8.07
N PRO A 3 19.38 -16.90 -6.95
CA PRO A 3 20.05 -17.23 -5.71
C PRO A 3 19.50 -18.55 -5.14
N PRO A 4 20.36 -19.53 -4.79
CA PRO A 4 19.90 -20.77 -4.15
C PRO A 4 19.32 -20.48 -2.77
N LEU A 5 18.21 -21.15 -2.45
CA LEU A 5 17.46 -20.95 -1.21
C LEU A 5 18.32 -21.27 0.02
N ASP A 6 19.10 -22.35 -0.01
CA ASP A 6 19.92 -22.79 1.13
C ASP A 6 20.94 -21.74 1.55
N VAL A 7 21.61 -21.13 0.57
CA VAL A 7 22.59 -20.06 0.82
C VAL A 7 21.88 -18.83 1.36
N THR A 8 20.75 -18.44 0.75
CA THR A 8 19.97 -17.29 1.19
C THR A 8 19.48 -17.46 2.62
N ASN A 9 18.93 -18.63 2.96
CA ASN A 9 18.46 -18.96 4.29
C ASN A 9 19.61 -18.96 5.31
N THR A 10 20.76 -19.54 4.95
CA THR A 10 21.94 -19.54 5.83
C THR A 10 22.42 -18.11 6.12
N VAL A 11 22.50 -17.26 5.10
CA VAL A 11 22.93 -15.85 5.27
C VAL A 11 21.92 -15.08 6.13
N VAL A 12 20.63 -15.22 5.87
CA VAL A 12 19.56 -14.55 6.64
C VAL A 12 19.57 -14.99 8.11
N ARG A 13 19.80 -16.29 8.38
CA ARG A 13 19.92 -16.81 9.74
C ARG A 13 21.16 -16.30 10.49
N LEU A 14 22.28 -16.15 9.80
CA LEU A 14 23.52 -15.65 10.40
C LEU A 14 23.50 -14.12 10.59
N PHE A 15 22.87 -13.40 9.68
CA PHE A 15 22.86 -11.94 9.64
C PHE A 15 21.45 -11.39 9.40
N PRO A 16 20.54 -11.48 10.40
CA PRO A 16 19.14 -11.08 10.21
C PRO A 16 18.96 -9.58 9.91
N HIS A 17 19.88 -8.73 10.37
CA HIS A 17 19.84 -7.28 10.08
C HIS A 17 20.12 -6.95 8.60
N MET A 18 20.74 -7.86 7.85
CA MET A 18 21.09 -7.64 6.45
C MET A 18 19.88 -7.62 5.52
N VAL A 19 18.73 -8.14 5.95
CA VAL A 19 17.48 -8.07 5.16
C VAL A 19 16.95 -6.64 4.99
N ALA A 20 17.37 -5.73 5.86
CA ALA A 20 17.07 -4.30 5.80
C ALA A 20 18.28 -3.47 5.33
N ALA A 21 19.43 -4.11 5.06
CA ALA A 21 20.60 -3.42 4.56
C ALA A 21 20.31 -2.83 3.18
N ARG A 22 20.83 -1.63 2.94
CA ARG A 22 20.63 -0.88 1.71
C ARG A 22 21.92 -0.87 0.91
N ASP A 23 21.81 -1.11 -0.40
CA ASP A 23 22.92 -0.90 -1.33
C ASP A 23 23.12 0.59 -1.67
N HIS A 24 24.01 0.89 -2.60
CA HIS A 24 24.29 2.27 -3.05
C HIS A 24 23.06 2.98 -3.66
N SER A 25 22.07 2.22 -4.12
CA SER A 25 20.80 2.71 -4.69
C SER A 25 19.67 2.64 -3.65
N SER A 26 20.00 2.56 -2.36
CA SER A 26 19.03 2.39 -1.27
C SER A 26 18.15 1.13 -1.39
N ARG A 27 18.53 0.16 -2.22
CA ARG A 27 17.75 -1.06 -2.44
C ARG A 27 18.03 -2.05 -1.32
N VAL A 28 16.96 -2.58 -0.74
CA VAL A 28 17.03 -3.77 0.14
C VAL A 28 17.13 -5.07 -0.69
N PRO A 29 17.58 -6.20 -0.11
CA PRO A 29 17.71 -7.48 -0.81
C PRO A 29 16.45 -7.92 -1.56
N MET A 30 15.27 -7.51 -1.08
CA MET A 30 13.99 -7.80 -1.73
C MET A 30 13.84 -7.15 -3.11
N HIS A 31 14.39 -5.95 -3.34
CA HIS A 31 14.41 -5.34 -4.68
C HIS A 31 15.33 -6.12 -5.62
N VAL A 32 16.51 -6.52 -5.12
CA VAL A 32 17.49 -7.31 -5.89
C VAL A 32 16.92 -8.69 -6.23
N ALA A 33 16.13 -9.29 -5.33
CA ALA A 33 15.43 -10.55 -5.58
C ALA A 33 14.44 -10.44 -6.75
N VAL A 34 13.81 -9.27 -6.94
CA VAL A 34 12.93 -9.02 -8.10
C VAL A 34 13.73 -8.99 -9.40
N GLU A 35 14.84 -8.26 -9.41
CA GLU A 35 15.72 -8.14 -10.59
C GLU A 35 16.37 -9.48 -10.98
N CYS A 36 16.70 -10.31 -9.99
CA CYS A 36 17.36 -11.59 -10.22
C CYS A 36 16.40 -12.76 -10.51
N GLU A 37 15.09 -12.50 -10.60
CA GLU A 37 14.06 -13.53 -10.78
C GLU A 37 14.13 -14.62 -9.72
N ALA A 38 14.34 -14.23 -8.46
CA ALA A 38 14.49 -15.15 -7.35
C ALA A 38 13.23 -16.02 -7.13
N PRO A 39 13.38 -17.26 -6.63
CA PRO A 39 12.22 -18.09 -6.31
C PRO A 39 11.36 -17.45 -5.19
N LEU A 40 10.05 -17.71 -5.21
CA LEU A 40 9.11 -17.19 -4.20
C LEU A 40 9.51 -17.55 -2.76
N ASP A 41 10.19 -18.68 -2.58
CA ASP A 41 10.70 -19.11 -1.28
C ASP A 41 11.73 -18.12 -0.70
N VAL A 42 12.53 -17.46 -1.54
CA VAL A 42 13.44 -16.40 -1.09
C VAL A 42 12.65 -15.20 -0.58
N PHE A 43 11.54 -14.83 -1.23
CA PHE A 43 10.67 -13.76 -0.75
C PHE A 43 10.00 -14.12 0.58
N ASN A 44 9.57 -15.38 0.75
CA ASN A 44 9.07 -15.88 2.04
C ASN A 44 10.14 -15.73 3.13
N CYS A 45 11.36 -16.24 2.92
CA CYS A 45 12.44 -16.16 3.91
C CYS A 45 12.78 -14.71 4.31
N LEU A 46 12.79 -13.79 3.34
CA LEU A 46 13.05 -12.38 3.61
C LEU A 46 11.92 -11.74 4.45
N MET A 47 10.66 -11.98 4.09
CA MET A 47 9.52 -11.42 4.84
C MET A 47 9.33 -12.07 6.22
N GLU A 48 9.67 -13.35 6.38
CA GLU A 48 9.70 -14.02 7.69
C GLU A 48 10.71 -13.37 8.64
N SER A 49 11.78 -12.81 8.08
CA SER A 49 12.82 -12.15 8.86
C SER A 49 12.46 -10.71 9.20
N ASP A 50 12.00 -9.92 8.23
CA ASP A 50 11.46 -8.59 8.46
C ASP A 50 10.37 -8.26 7.43
N PRO A 51 9.07 -8.23 7.79
CA PRO A 51 7.99 -7.93 6.86
C PRO A 51 8.06 -6.52 6.28
N ARG A 52 8.78 -5.59 6.93
CA ARG A 52 8.94 -4.21 6.46
C ARG A 52 9.80 -4.13 5.20
N CYS A 53 10.53 -5.20 4.85
CA CYS A 53 11.30 -5.22 3.61
C CYS A 53 10.41 -5.09 2.36
N ALA A 54 9.13 -5.51 2.44
CA ALA A 54 8.16 -5.37 1.35
C ALA A 54 7.70 -3.92 1.12
N GLU A 55 7.82 -3.06 2.13
CA GLU A 55 7.46 -1.64 2.08
C GLU A 55 8.69 -0.73 1.96
N ALA A 56 9.89 -1.30 1.95
CA ALA A 56 11.13 -0.56 1.82
C ALA A 56 11.18 0.16 0.48
N ARG A 57 11.59 1.43 0.51
CA ARG A 57 11.75 2.27 -0.68
C ARG A 57 13.20 2.32 -1.13
N ASP A 58 13.43 2.16 -2.43
CA ASP A 58 14.71 2.41 -3.07
C ASP A 58 15.01 3.92 -3.25
N SER A 59 16.08 4.27 -3.96
CA SER A 59 16.48 5.66 -4.22
C SER A 59 15.49 6.48 -5.04
N ASP A 60 14.60 5.82 -5.79
CA ASP A 60 13.53 6.47 -6.56
C ASP A 60 12.21 6.48 -5.78
N GLY A 61 12.25 6.06 -4.51
CA GLY A 61 11.06 5.91 -3.69
C GLY A 61 10.24 4.66 -4.01
N LYS A 62 10.72 3.76 -4.87
CA LYS A 62 9.94 2.61 -5.33
C LYS A 62 10.01 1.46 -4.35
N THR A 63 8.87 0.79 -4.17
CA THR A 63 8.79 -0.46 -3.42
C THR A 63 9.12 -1.66 -4.32
N PRO A 64 9.44 -2.84 -3.76
CA PRO A 64 9.66 -4.06 -4.55
C PRO A 64 8.46 -4.41 -5.45
N LEU A 65 7.23 -4.10 -4.99
CA LEU A 65 6.01 -4.29 -5.77
C LEU A 65 5.97 -3.39 -7.02
N MET A 66 6.38 -2.11 -6.89
CA MET A 66 6.45 -1.18 -8.02
C MET A 66 7.51 -1.61 -9.02
N LEU A 67 8.68 -2.05 -8.54
CA LEU A 67 9.73 -2.58 -9.42
C LEU A 67 9.21 -3.80 -10.21
N ALA A 68 8.48 -4.71 -9.58
CA ALA A 68 7.89 -5.86 -10.28
C ALA A 68 6.89 -5.43 -11.38
N CYS A 69 6.11 -4.36 -11.14
CA CYS A 69 5.19 -3.82 -12.15
C CYS A 69 5.93 -3.17 -13.33
N LYS A 70 7.02 -2.45 -13.07
CA LYS A 70 7.88 -1.84 -14.09
C LYS A 70 8.61 -2.91 -14.93
N GLU A 71 9.15 -3.93 -14.27
CA GLU A 71 9.80 -5.06 -14.94
C GLU A 71 8.82 -5.85 -15.82
N MET A 72 7.54 -5.91 -15.44
CA MET A 72 6.49 -6.55 -16.24
C MET A 72 6.32 -5.86 -17.59
N GLY A 73 6.23 -4.52 -17.61
CA GLY A 73 6.15 -3.78 -18.88
C GLY A 73 7.38 -3.98 -19.75
N SER A 74 8.55 -3.90 -19.13
CA SER A 74 9.82 -4.10 -19.83
C SER A 74 9.92 -5.51 -20.42
N ALA A 75 9.49 -6.54 -19.68
CA ALA A 75 9.46 -7.92 -20.15
C ALA A 75 8.48 -8.13 -21.31
N MET A 76 7.31 -7.48 -21.27
CA MET A 76 6.29 -7.55 -22.32
C MET A 76 6.73 -6.84 -23.62
N GLN A 77 7.47 -5.74 -23.50
CA GLN A 77 7.98 -4.98 -24.65
C GLN A 77 9.18 -5.66 -25.31
N SER A 78 9.91 -6.51 -24.58
CA SER A 78 11.04 -7.26 -25.13
C SER A 78 10.56 -8.41 -26.04
N GLY A 79 10.31 -8.13 -27.32
CA GLY A 79 9.88 -9.13 -28.31
C GLY A 79 10.91 -10.23 -28.66
N PHE A 80 12.01 -10.33 -27.91
CA PHE A 80 13.19 -11.16 -28.24
C PHE A 80 13.38 -12.39 -27.35
N TYR A 81 12.71 -12.48 -26.20
CA TYR A 81 12.82 -13.61 -25.26
C TYR A 81 11.48 -14.33 -25.12
N ASP A 82 11.48 -15.59 -24.68
CA ASP A 82 10.29 -16.30 -24.19
C ASP A 82 9.78 -15.65 -22.89
N GLY A 83 9.34 -14.39 -22.99
CA GLY A 83 8.92 -13.54 -21.90
C GLY A 83 7.70 -14.07 -21.16
N LYS A 84 7.06 -15.13 -21.68
CA LYS A 84 5.96 -15.83 -21.00
C LYS A 84 6.39 -16.38 -19.65
N GLY A 85 7.64 -16.84 -19.53
CA GLY A 85 8.20 -17.31 -18.25
C GLY A 85 8.29 -16.19 -17.21
N LYS A 86 9.00 -15.12 -17.57
CA LYS A 86 9.22 -13.94 -16.70
C LYS A 86 7.91 -13.24 -16.34
N VAL A 87 7.02 -13.03 -17.31
CA VAL A 87 5.69 -12.41 -17.10
C VAL A 87 4.83 -13.25 -16.15
N ARG A 88 4.87 -14.58 -16.28
CA ARG A 88 4.15 -15.46 -15.36
C ARG A 88 4.72 -15.36 -13.95
N TRP A 89 6.04 -15.43 -13.80
CA TRP A 89 6.70 -15.29 -12.51
C TRP A 89 6.43 -13.93 -11.86
N LEU A 90 6.54 -12.83 -12.60
CA LEU A 90 6.21 -11.48 -12.11
C LEU A 90 4.76 -11.38 -11.66
N ALA A 91 3.82 -12.02 -12.36
CA ALA A 91 2.42 -12.05 -11.94
C ALA A 91 2.24 -12.78 -10.60
N ASP A 92 3.00 -13.85 -10.37
CA ASP A 92 2.98 -14.59 -9.11
C ASP A 92 3.63 -13.79 -7.97
N VAL A 93 4.75 -13.10 -8.22
CA VAL A 93 5.39 -12.20 -7.25
C VAL A 93 4.47 -11.02 -6.90
N ILE A 94 3.89 -10.35 -7.90
CA ILE A 94 2.95 -9.23 -7.65
C ILE A 94 1.76 -9.71 -6.81
N LYS A 95 1.20 -10.88 -7.13
CA LYS A 95 0.10 -11.46 -6.37
C LYS A 95 0.52 -11.81 -4.94
N PHE A 96 1.73 -12.34 -4.77
CA PHE A 96 2.29 -12.69 -3.47
C PHE A 96 2.50 -11.44 -2.61
N LEU A 97 3.20 -10.43 -3.13
CA LEU A 97 3.45 -9.16 -2.42
C LEU A 97 2.17 -8.39 -2.10
N ALA A 98 1.22 -8.33 -3.04
CA ALA A 98 -0.06 -7.67 -2.81
C ALA A 98 -0.90 -8.37 -1.73
N LYS A 99 -0.72 -9.68 -1.54
CA LYS A 99 -1.40 -10.46 -0.49
C LYS A 99 -0.70 -10.31 0.86
N SER A 100 0.63 -10.36 0.88
CA SER A 100 1.43 -10.35 2.10
C SER A 100 1.54 -8.96 2.73
N SER A 101 1.54 -7.90 1.91
CA SER A 101 1.76 -6.53 2.35
C SER A 101 0.81 -5.55 1.64
N PRO A 102 -0.47 -5.47 2.06
CA PRO A 102 -1.47 -4.61 1.41
C PRO A 102 -1.13 -3.12 1.50
N ASN A 103 -0.45 -2.69 2.57
CA ASN A 103 -0.03 -1.30 2.75
C ASN A 103 0.96 -0.85 1.67
N SER A 104 1.83 -1.74 1.19
CA SER A 104 2.81 -1.43 0.13
C SER A 104 2.15 -1.00 -1.19
N ILE A 105 0.87 -1.33 -1.40
CA ILE A 105 0.14 -1.02 -2.64
C ILE A 105 -0.19 0.48 -2.72
N LEU A 106 -0.38 1.12 -1.56
CA LEU A 106 -0.82 2.51 -1.44
C LEU A 106 0.35 3.48 -1.30
N VAL A 107 1.57 2.98 -1.15
CA VAL A 107 2.77 3.82 -1.13
C VAL A 107 2.94 4.46 -2.51
N GLU A 108 3.29 5.74 -2.52
CA GLU A 108 3.65 6.50 -3.73
C GLU A 108 5.18 6.58 -3.82
N ASP A 109 5.71 6.47 -5.05
CA ASP A 109 7.12 6.73 -5.34
C ASP A 109 7.45 8.23 -5.28
N ASP A 110 8.69 8.61 -5.55
CA ASP A 110 9.10 10.03 -5.51
C ASP A 110 8.47 10.87 -6.64
N GLY A 111 7.92 10.20 -7.66
CA GLY A 111 7.12 10.82 -8.71
C GLY A 111 5.63 10.90 -8.38
N GLY A 112 5.21 10.53 -7.17
CA GLY A 112 3.80 10.49 -6.77
C GLY A 112 3.01 9.35 -7.42
N ARG A 113 3.70 8.32 -7.95
CA ARG A 113 3.06 7.19 -8.64
C ARG A 113 2.96 5.96 -7.74
N THR A 114 1.79 5.35 -7.75
CA THR A 114 1.49 4.09 -7.06
C THR A 114 1.88 2.87 -7.91
N ALA A 115 1.93 1.69 -7.29
CA ALA A 115 2.18 0.44 -8.01
C ALA A 115 1.14 0.16 -9.12
N LEU A 116 -0.10 0.62 -8.93
CA LEU A 116 -1.16 0.48 -9.94
C LEU A 116 -0.89 1.34 -11.17
N GLU A 117 -0.42 2.57 -10.99
CA GLU A 117 -0.07 3.48 -12.09
C GLU A 117 1.14 2.96 -12.87
N HIS A 118 2.17 2.48 -12.17
CA HIS A 118 3.30 1.79 -12.84
C HIS A 118 2.84 0.61 -13.69
N ALA A 119 1.87 -0.18 -13.21
CA ALA A 119 1.30 -1.29 -13.98
C ALA A 119 0.47 -0.84 -15.20
N LEU A 120 -0.21 0.32 -15.11
CA LEU A 120 -0.99 0.90 -16.22
C LEU A 120 -0.07 1.50 -17.28
N ASP A 121 0.92 2.30 -16.87
CA ASP A 121 1.94 2.91 -17.73
C ASP A 121 2.73 1.84 -18.50
N SER A 122 2.95 0.69 -17.86
CA SER A 122 3.68 -0.45 -18.39
C SER A 122 2.86 -1.37 -19.30
N GLU A 123 1.58 -1.05 -19.56
CA GLU A 123 0.63 -1.91 -20.28
C GLU A 123 0.56 -3.36 -19.72
N ALA A 124 0.61 -3.49 -18.40
CA ALA A 124 0.62 -4.79 -17.75
C ALA A 124 -0.64 -5.60 -18.10
N PRO A 125 -0.59 -6.95 -18.05
CA PRO A 125 -1.73 -7.78 -18.37
C PRO A 125 -2.97 -7.39 -17.55
N ARG A 126 -4.13 -7.33 -18.19
CA ARG A 126 -5.41 -6.96 -17.55
C ARG A 126 -5.72 -7.79 -16.30
N LYS A 127 -5.23 -9.03 -16.24
CA LYS A 127 -5.35 -9.90 -15.05
C LYS A 127 -4.60 -9.32 -13.86
N THR A 128 -3.37 -8.86 -14.06
CA THR A 128 -2.50 -8.23 -13.05
C THR A 128 -3.09 -6.89 -12.57
N ILE A 129 -3.59 -6.07 -13.49
CA ILE A 129 -4.28 -4.81 -13.15
C ILE A 129 -5.51 -5.09 -12.29
N LYS A 130 -6.33 -6.10 -12.64
CA LYS A 130 -7.49 -6.50 -11.83
C LYS A 130 -7.10 -7.00 -10.44
N THR A 131 -6.00 -7.76 -10.31
CA THR A 131 -5.53 -8.23 -9.00
C THR A 131 -5.05 -7.07 -8.15
N LEU A 132 -4.27 -6.15 -8.71
CA LEU A 132 -3.80 -4.95 -8.02
C LEU A 132 -4.99 -4.08 -7.60
N GLN A 133 -5.92 -3.76 -8.52
CA GLN A 133 -7.09 -2.93 -8.22
C GLN A 133 -7.95 -3.51 -7.09
N ARG A 134 -8.13 -4.84 -7.04
CA ARG A 134 -8.84 -5.51 -5.95
C ARG A 134 -8.08 -5.39 -4.63
N ALA A 135 -6.76 -5.61 -4.65
CA ALA A 135 -5.92 -5.50 -3.47
C ALA A 135 -5.84 -4.06 -2.96
N THR A 136 -5.74 -3.05 -3.83
CA THR A 136 -5.81 -1.61 -3.49
C THR A 136 -7.09 -1.26 -2.75
N ARG A 137 -8.25 -1.70 -3.27
CA ARG A 137 -9.55 -1.44 -2.63
C ARG A 137 -9.65 -2.10 -1.25
N GLN A 138 -9.07 -3.27 -1.09
CA GLN A 138 -9.04 -3.98 0.18
C GLN A 138 -8.14 -3.25 1.18
N ALA A 139 -6.92 -2.91 0.77
CA ALA A 139 -5.96 -2.17 1.59
C ALA A 139 -6.53 -0.82 2.06
N ALA A 140 -7.18 -0.07 1.17
CA ALA A 140 -7.77 1.23 1.52
C ALA A 140 -8.91 1.11 2.55
N ARG A 141 -9.70 0.02 2.49
CA ARG A 141 -10.74 -0.25 3.49
C ARG A 141 -10.14 -0.54 4.86
N GLU A 142 -9.11 -1.39 4.88
CA GLU A 142 -8.41 -1.77 6.12
C GLU A 142 -7.72 -0.56 6.77
N GLN A 143 -7.09 0.32 5.99
CA GLN A 143 -6.51 1.56 6.52
C GLN A 143 -7.58 2.49 7.12
N GLY A 144 -8.70 2.71 6.44
CA GLY A 144 -9.78 3.53 6.97
C GLY A 144 -10.42 2.96 8.25
N GLU A 145 -10.46 1.63 8.40
CA GLU A 145 -10.91 0.99 9.65
C GLU A 145 -9.89 1.16 10.79
N LEU A 146 -8.60 1.03 10.50
CA LEU A 146 -7.52 1.25 11.46
C LEU A 146 -7.52 2.70 11.97
N GLU A 147 -7.63 3.68 11.08
CA GLU A 147 -7.69 5.11 11.43
C GLU A 147 -8.91 5.41 12.31
N ARG A 148 -10.08 4.86 11.97
CA ARG A 148 -11.29 4.98 12.79
C ARG A 148 -11.09 4.39 14.17
N HIS A 149 -10.50 3.19 14.25
CA HIS A 149 -10.24 2.52 15.51
C HIS A 149 -9.24 3.30 16.38
N GLU A 150 -8.19 3.87 15.78
CA GLU A 150 -7.25 4.74 16.49
C GLU A 150 -7.92 6.01 17.01
N HIS A 151 -8.75 6.66 16.19
CA HIS A 151 -9.53 7.83 16.59
C HIS A 151 -10.48 7.51 17.77
N LEU A 152 -11.15 6.36 17.73
CA LEU A 152 -11.97 5.83 18.82
C LEU A 152 -11.15 5.53 20.09
N ARG A 153 -9.92 5.01 19.97
CA ARG A 153 -9.01 4.80 21.11
C ARG A 153 -8.57 6.13 21.73
N LYS A 154 -8.22 7.13 20.92
CA LYS A 154 -7.86 8.49 21.40
C LYS A 154 -9.04 9.15 22.14
N MET A 155 -10.25 9.02 21.60
CA MET A 155 -11.49 9.50 22.24
C MET A 155 -11.76 8.81 23.59
N LYS A 156 -11.58 7.49 23.67
CA LYS A 156 -11.75 6.73 24.93
C LYS A 156 -10.62 6.97 25.94
N GLY A 157 -9.38 7.18 25.48
CA GLY A 157 -8.23 7.54 26.32
C GLY A 157 -8.32 8.95 26.92
N HIS A 158 -9.02 9.88 26.25
CA HIS A 158 -9.36 11.20 26.79
C HIS A 158 -10.51 11.18 27.81
N CYS A 159 -11.22 10.06 27.97
CA CYS A 159 -12.26 9.91 28.99
C CYS A 159 -11.65 9.34 30.29
N HIS A 160 -10.72 10.07 30.91
CA HIS A 160 -10.35 9.86 32.31
C HIS A 160 -11.09 10.87 33.18
N VAL A 161 -12.29 10.48 33.59
CA VAL A 161 -12.91 10.74 34.89
C VAL A 161 -12.81 12.18 35.42
N ARG A 162 -13.75 13.06 35.02
CA ARG A 162 -14.31 14.01 36.00
C ARG A 162 -15.35 13.25 36.82
N LYS A 163 -14.89 12.61 37.90
CA LYS A 163 -15.79 12.08 38.93
C LYS A 163 -16.45 13.29 39.59
N GLY A 164 -17.76 13.43 39.40
CA GLY A 164 -18.59 14.29 40.26
C GLY A 164 -19.16 15.57 39.64
N GLU A 165 -19.64 15.55 38.40
CA GLU A 165 -20.61 16.56 37.97
C GLU A 165 -21.96 15.90 37.65
N ASP A 166 -22.98 16.47 38.29
CA ASP A 166 -24.34 15.96 38.45
C ASP A 166 -25.02 15.68 37.10
N ILE A 167 -25.38 14.41 36.89
CA ILE A 167 -25.94 13.85 35.64
C ILE A 167 -27.34 14.42 35.32
N ARG A 168 -27.91 15.24 36.22
CA ARG A 168 -29.22 15.88 36.03
C ARG A 168 -29.20 17.12 35.12
N SER A 169 -28.03 17.60 34.69
CA SER A 169 -27.91 18.77 33.80
C SER A 169 -27.80 18.45 32.30
N LEU A 170 -27.69 17.16 31.92
CA LEU A 170 -27.37 16.73 30.55
C LEU A 170 -28.52 16.05 29.78
N LEU A 171 -29.77 16.23 30.21
CA LEU A 171 -30.92 15.89 29.36
C LEU A 171 -31.29 17.11 28.51
N PRO A 172 -31.22 17.02 27.16
CA PRO A 172 -31.82 18.04 26.31
C PRO A 172 -33.31 18.12 26.63
N ARG A 173 -33.78 19.29 27.07
CA ARG A 173 -35.21 19.56 27.11
C ARG A 173 -35.71 19.53 25.67
N GLU A 174 -36.52 18.55 25.34
CA GLU A 174 -37.26 18.55 24.09
C GLU A 174 -38.05 19.85 23.97
N SER A 175 -37.85 20.57 22.87
CA SER A 175 -38.68 21.71 22.49
C SER A 175 -38.63 21.87 20.97
N GLY A 176 -39.69 21.43 20.31
CA GLY A 176 -40.29 22.20 19.23
C GLY A 176 -39.63 22.13 17.85
N LEU A 177 -40.15 21.19 17.06
CA LEU A 177 -40.38 21.31 15.62
C LEU A 177 -40.75 22.75 15.21
N VAL A 178 -39.97 23.44 14.36
CA VAL A 178 -40.50 24.45 13.43
C VAL A 178 -39.69 24.42 12.13
N MET A 179 -40.29 23.83 11.10
CA MET A 179 -39.91 24.10 9.71
C MET A 179 -40.15 25.58 9.41
N LYS A 180 -39.17 26.26 8.82
CA LYS A 180 -39.42 27.52 8.09
C LYS A 180 -38.96 27.36 6.65
N SER A 181 -39.94 27.04 5.81
CA SER A 181 -39.99 27.42 4.40
C SER A 181 -40.00 28.95 4.30
N THR A 182 -39.11 29.57 3.53
CA THR A 182 -39.43 30.83 2.84
C THR A 182 -38.57 31.02 1.58
N SER A 183 -39.19 30.73 0.45
CA SER A 183 -39.27 31.45 -0.83
C SER A 183 -38.23 32.53 -1.23
N ILE A 184 -37.66 32.30 -2.41
CA ILE A 184 -37.53 33.17 -3.60
C ILE A 184 -38.05 34.63 -3.46
N SER A 185 -37.19 35.60 -3.82
CA SER A 185 -37.46 36.84 -4.61
C SER A 185 -36.13 37.61 -4.83
N ARG A 186 -35.56 37.68 -6.04
CA ARG A 186 -35.71 38.75 -7.06
C ARG A 186 -35.45 40.17 -6.52
N VAL A 187 -34.27 40.73 -6.85
CA VAL A 187 -34.12 42.18 -7.15
C VAL A 187 -33.18 42.33 -8.35
N VAL A 188 -33.70 43.01 -9.36
CA VAL A 188 -33.06 43.51 -10.57
C VAL A 188 -32.86 45.02 -10.37
N ALA A 189 -31.83 45.55 -11.04
CA ALA A 189 -31.66 46.93 -11.52
C ALA A 189 -31.02 48.03 -10.62
N GLU A 190 -30.04 48.66 -11.29
CA GLU A 190 -29.71 50.10 -11.36
C GLU A 190 -28.63 50.70 -10.44
N GLY A 191 -27.52 51.13 -11.08
CA GLY A 191 -27.17 52.55 -11.10
C GLY A 191 -25.78 52.97 -10.59
N ALA A 192 -24.78 52.93 -11.47
CA ALA A 192 -23.78 54.00 -11.73
C ALA A 192 -22.82 53.59 -12.85
#